data_AF-A0A1S3CXN2-F1
#
_entry.id   AF-A0A1S3CXN2-F1
#
_cell.length_a   1.000
_cell.length_b   1.000
_cell.length_c   1.000
_cell.angle_alpha   90.00
_cell.angle_beta   90.00
_cell.angle_gamma   90.00
#
_symmetry.space_group_name_H-M   'P 1'
#
loop_
_entity.id
_entity.type
_entity.pdbx_description
1 polymer ?
#
loop_
_entity_poly.entity_id
_entity_poly.type
_entity_poly.pdbx_seq_one_letter_code
_entity_poly.pdbx_strand_id
1 'polypeptide(L)'
;MNSIFKLSTLCNPIASSHLRLLPHIRTITIKPVAAPTGVPSKEGHAVRNERLGRPLSPHLTIYKLQITSVLSITHRGTGVALTAYALGLAGVGLTTDINSVVSFVDALNLSAPILLAGKFILGIQKKKKKKKIRIKKMRNSQVGMGCS
;
A
#
# COMPACT_ATOMS: atom_id res chain seq x y z
N MET A 1 38.03 -24.83 48.28
CA MET A 1 37.74 -25.69 47.11
C MET A 1 37.34 -24.75 45.97
N ASN A 2 38.30 -23.97 45.48
CA ASN A 2 39.10 -24.20 44.25
C ASN A 2 38.40 -23.50 43.07
N SER A 3 38.85 -22.30 42.72
CA SER A 3 39.97 -22.04 41.78
C SER A 3 39.47 -22.09 40.33
N ILE A 4 39.19 -20.93 39.72
CA ILE A 4 40.11 -20.23 38.80
C ILE A 4 40.40 -21.05 37.54
N PHE A 5 39.83 -20.63 36.41
CA PHE A 5 40.48 -20.59 35.10
C PHE A 5 39.86 -19.40 34.35
N LYS A 6 40.49 -18.22 34.38
CA LYS A 6 41.56 -17.71 33.47
C LYS A 6 40.94 -16.81 32.39
N LEU A 7 41.12 -15.49 32.49
CA LEU A 7 42.16 -14.70 31.78
C LEU A 7 42.00 -14.82 30.25
N SER A 8 41.43 -13.82 29.56
CA SER A 8 42.08 -12.57 29.11
C SER A 8 42.52 -12.63 27.64
N THR A 9 41.93 -11.77 26.81
CA THR A 9 42.50 -11.12 25.61
C THR A 9 41.33 -10.33 24.98
N LEU A 10 41.32 -9.03 24.75
CA LEU A 10 42.30 -7.96 24.85
C LEU A 10 41.54 -6.67 25.09
N CYS A 11 41.98 -5.93 26.10
CA CYS A 11 41.92 -4.48 26.07
C CYS A 11 42.75 -4.02 24.86
N ASN A 12 42.21 -3.12 24.04
CA ASN A 12 43.02 -2.26 23.20
C ASN A 12 42.58 -0.82 23.48
N PRO A 13 43.34 -0.05 24.27
CA PRO A 13 43.18 1.39 24.38
C PRO A 13 44.29 2.05 23.59
N ILE A 14 44.02 2.50 22.36
CA ILE A 14 44.93 3.42 21.67
C ILE A 14 44.12 4.59 21.12
N ALA A 15 44.44 5.73 21.71
CA ALA A 15 43.91 7.05 21.47
C ALA A 15 43.96 7.47 19.99
N SER A 16 42.94 8.22 19.56
CA SER A 16 43.22 9.47 18.87
C SER A 16 42.06 10.45 19.03
N SER A 17 42.34 11.48 19.80
CA SER A 17 41.58 12.69 20.02
C SER A 17 41.58 13.56 18.77
N HIS A 18 40.45 13.70 18.07
CA HIS A 18 40.03 14.95 17.41
C HIS A 18 38.71 14.75 16.65
N LEU A 19 37.58 15.12 17.24
CA LEU A 19 36.62 16.07 16.63
C LEU A 19 35.45 16.30 17.60
N ARG A 20 35.39 17.53 18.12
CA ARG A 20 34.21 18.09 18.77
C ARG A 20 33.08 18.16 17.74
N LEU A 21 31.93 17.55 18.01
CA LEU A 21 30.61 17.97 17.51
C LEU A 21 29.51 17.15 18.23
N LEU A 22 29.26 17.49 19.49
CA LEU A 22 27.94 17.26 20.09
C LEU A 22 27.16 18.57 19.96
N PRO A 23 26.14 18.61 19.11
CA PRO A 23 24.98 19.38 19.44
C PRO A 23 23.78 18.42 19.55
N HIS A 24 23.34 18.25 20.79
CA HIS A 24 21.92 18.35 21.10
C HIS A 24 21.03 17.14 20.85
N ILE A 25 21.38 16.00 21.45
CA ILE A 25 20.36 15.02 21.81
C ILE A 25 19.63 15.58 23.03
N ARG A 26 18.54 16.34 22.78
CA ARG A 26 17.57 16.66 23.83
C ARG A 26 16.79 15.38 24.12
N THR A 27 17.07 14.73 25.25
CA THR A 27 16.20 13.68 25.75
C THR A 27 14.84 14.31 26.04
N ILE A 28 13.85 14.03 25.20
CA ILE A 28 12.48 14.47 25.43
C ILE A 28 11.91 13.54 26.50
N THR A 29 11.92 13.98 27.76
CA THR A 29 11.18 13.30 28.82
C THR A 29 9.70 13.53 28.57
N ILE A 30 9.07 12.61 27.84
CA ILE A 30 7.62 12.56 27.74
C ILE A 30 7.12 12.20 29.14
N LYS A 31 6.49 13.16 29.83
CA LYS A 31 5.76 12.86 31.06
C LYS A 31 4.63 11.91 30.67
N PRO A 32 4.61 10.64 31.14
CA PRO A 32 3.47 9.78 30.89
C PRO A 32 2.28 10.44 31.59
N VAL A 33 1.34 10.98 30.82
CA VAL A 33 0.06 11.39 31.37
C VAL A 33 -0.60 10.09 31.80
N ALA A 34 -0.77 9.91 33.10
CA ALA A 34 -1.58 8.81 33.60
C ALA A 34 -2.93 8.93 32.91
N ALA A 35 -3.38 7.85 32.27
CA ALA A 35 -4.69 7.80 31.66
C ALA A 35 -5.69 8.35 32.69
N PRO A 36 -6.55 9.31 32.32
CA PRO A 36 -7.45 9.91 33.29
C PRO A 36 -8.27 8.80 33.93
N THR A 37 -8.03 8.54 35.20
CA THR A 37 -8.86 7.74 36.11
C THR A 37 -10.12 8.52 36.51
N GLY A 38 -10.65 9.31 35.57
CA GLY A 38 -12.02 9.78 35.61
C GLY A 38 -12.83 8.76 34.84
N VAL A 39 -13.93 8.30 35.43
CA VAL A 39 -14.93 7.42 34.80
C VAL A 39 -14.98 7.60 33.28
N PRO A 40 -14.85 6.54 32.47
CA PRO A 40 -14.97 6.68 31.02
C PRO A 40 -16.29 7.42 30.79
N SER A 41 -16.24 8.59 30.14
CA SER A 41 -17.46 9.25 29.68
C SER A 41 -18.25 8.16 28.95
N LYS A 42 -19.49 7.89 29.38
CA LYS A 42 -20.31 6.74 28.92
C LYS A 42 -20.70 6.80 27.43
N GLU A 43 -20.00 7.57 26.62
CA GLU A 43 -20.33 7.91 25.25
C GLU A 43 -19.08 7.84 24.40
N GLY A 44 -19.21 7.28 23.19
CA GLY A 44 -18.12 7.23 22.21
C GLY A 44 -17.69 8.62 21.76
N HIS A 45 -16.39 8.80 21.52
CA HIS A 45 -15.80 10.09 21.12
C HIS A 45 -16.46 10.72 19.89
N ALA A 46 -16.97 9.91 18.94
CA ALA A 46 -17.74 10.37 17.79
C ALA A 46 -19.06 11.04 18.20
N VAL A 47 -19.87 10.36 19.03
CA VAL A 47 -21.17 10.87 19.54
C VAL A 47 -20.97 12.14 20.36
N ARG A 48 -19.91 12.19 21.17
CA ARG A 48 -19.55 13.39 21.92
C ARG A 48 -19.21 14.57 20.99
N ASN A 49 -18.44 14.34 19.92
CA ASN A 49 -18.07 15.38 18.97
C ASN A 49 -19.23 15.85 18.08
N GLU A 50 -20.14 14.94 17.73
CA GLU A 50 -21.39 15.25 17.03
C GLU A 50 -22.30 16.14 17.88
N ARG A 51 -22.50 15.80 19.17
CA ARG A 51 -23.25 16.65 20.12
C ARG A 51 -22.62 18.03 20.29
N LEU A 52 -21.29 18.09 20.30
CA LEU A 52 -20.52 19.34 20.44
C LEU A 52 -20.44 20.15 19.13
N GLY A 53 -20.96 19.64 18.01
CA GLY A 53 -20.97 20.35 16.72
C GLY A 53 -19.57 20.66 16.18
N ARG A 54 -18.56 19.85 16.49
CA ARG A 54 -17.17 20.12 16.06
C ARG A 54 -17.05 19.85 14.55
N PRO A 55 -16.71 20.87 13.73
CA PRO A 55 -16.53 20.64 12.31
C PRO A 55 -15.34 19.72 12.06
N LEU A 56 -15.49 18.81 11.10
CA LEU A 56 -14.37 18.03 10.63
C LEU A 56 -13.39 18.95 9.91
N SER A 57 -12.10 18.82 10.25
CA SER A 57 -11.05 19.52 9.51
C SER A 57 -11.14 19.16 8.03
N PRO A 58 -11.04 20.15 7.12
CA PRO A 58 -11.11 19.88 5.69
C PRO A 58 -9.92 18.99 5.32
N HIS A 59 -10.18 17.72 4.99
CA HIS A 59 -9.14 16.70 4.81
C HIS A 59 -8.80 16.55 3.33
N LEU A 60 -9.75 16.20 2.47
CA LEU A 60 -9.46 16.02 1.05
C LEU A 60 -9.15 17.33 0.31
N THR A 61 -9.70 18.45 0.79
CA THR A 61 -9.61 19.74 0.08
C THR A 61 -8.27 20.46 0.29
N ILE A 62 -7.62 20.29 1.44
CA ILE A 62 -6.35 20.98 1.75
C ILE A 62 -5.11 20.17 1.34
N TYR A 63 -5.25 18.85 1.18
CA TYR A 63 -4.11 18.00 0.78
C TYR A 63 -3.89 18.08 -0.73
N LYS A 64 -2.65 18.41 -1.11
CA LYS A 64 -2.23 18.37 -2.51
C LYS A 64 -2.36 16.94 -3.07
N LEU A 65 -3.03 16.79 -4.21
CA LEU A 65 -3.12 15.52 -4.93
C LEU A 65 -1.73 15.14 -5.46
N GLN A 66 -1.02 14.30 -4.71
CA GLN A 66 0.25 13.70 -5.14
C GLN A 66 -0.01 12.55 -6.12
N ILE A 67 0.90 12.33 -7.06
CA ILE A 67 0.84 11.23 -8.05
C ILE A 67 0.68 9.87 -7.36
N THR A 68 1.25 9.68 -6.17
CA THR A 68 1.13 8.47 -5.36
C THR A 68 -0.29 8.23 -4.83
N SER A 69 -0.98 9.28 -4.38
CA SER A 69 -2.38 9.21 -3.91
C SER A 69 -3.33 8.88 -5.06
N VAL A 70 -3.21 9.59 -6.18
CA VAL A 70 -4.02 9.35 -7.39
C VAL A 70 -3.77 7.94 -7.94
N LEU A 71 -2.51 7.49 -7.96
CA LEU A 71 -2.17 6.13 -8.38
C LEU A 71 -2.78 5.05 -7.46
N SER A 72 -2.81 5.29 -6.15
CA SER A 72 -3.44 4.37 -5.18
C SER A 72 -4.96 4.26 -5.40
N ILE A 73 -5.65 5.39 -5.55
CA ILE A 73 -7.09 5.45 -5.79
C ILE A 73 -7.45 4.76 -7.11
N THR A 74 -6.75 5.12 -8.19
CA THR A 74 -6.97 4.51 -9.51
C THR A 74 -6.63 3.01 -9.52
N HIS A 75 -5.64 2.56 -8.76
CA HIS A 75 -5.37 1.12 -8.65
C HIS A 75 -6.53 0.36 -8.00
N ARG A 76 -7.14 0.93 -6.95
CA ARG A 76 -8.34 0.35 -6.32
C ARG A 76 -9.53 0.38 -7.28
N GLY A 77 -9.76 1.50 -7.96
CA GLY A 77 -10.84 1.64 -8.95
C GLY A 77 -10.71 0.66 -10.12
N THR A 78 -9.51 0.53 -10.71
CA THR A 78 -9.25 -0.45 -11.77
C THR A 78 -9.40 -1.89 -11.29
N GLY A 79 -9.09 -2.19 -10.03
CA GLY A 79 -9.36 -3.48 -9.40
C GLY A 79 -10.86 -3.81 -9.38
N VAL A 80 -11.67 -2.89 -8.86
CA VAL A 80 -13.14 -3.04 -8.79
C VAL A 80 -13.76 -3.16 -10.18
N ALA A 81 -13.34 -2.31 -11.12
CA ALA A 81 -13.81 -2.36 -12.50
C ALA A 81 -13.49 -3.71 -13.17
N LEU A 82 -12.29 -4.26 -12.94
CA LEU A 82 -11.90 -5.54 -13.50
C LEU A 82 -12.69 -6.71 -12.89
N THR A 83 -12.93 -6.68 -11.58
CA THR A 83 -13.75 -7.72 -10.92
C THR A 83 -15.19 -7.67 -11.38
N ALA A 84 -15.78 -6.47 -11.49
CA ALA A 84 -17.14 -6.31 -12.00
C ALA A 84 -17.26 -6.80 -13.46
N TYR A 85 -16.29 -6.47 -14.31
CA TYR A 85 -16.25 -6.96 -15.69
C TYR A 85 -16.12 -8.49 -15.77
N ALA A 86 -15.24 -9.09 -14.96
CA ALA A 86 -15.07 -10.54 -14.94
C ALA A 86 -16.33 -11.26 -14.45
N LEU A 87 -17.00 -10.73 -13.42
CA LEU A 87 -18.26 -11.27 -12.92
C LEU A 87 -19.41 -11.09 -13.91
N GLY A 88 -19.50 -9.93 -14.57
CA GLY A 88 -20.50 -9.68 -15.61
C GLY A 88 -20.34 -10.62 -16.80
N LEU A 89 -19.11 -10.79 -17.30
CA LEU A 89 -18.84 -11.75 -18.38
C LEU A 89 -19.09 -13.20 -17.95
N ALA A 90 -18.73 -13.57 -16.72
CA ALA A 90 -19.00 -14.92 -16.22
C ALA A 90 -20.51 -15.17 -16.08
N GLY A 91 -21.28 -14.19 -15.59
CA GLY A 91 -22.73 -14.30 -15.47
C GLY A 91 -23.42 -14.42 -16.83
N VAL A 92 -23.04 -13.59 -17.80
CA VAL A 92 -23.61 -13.62 -19.16
C VAL A 92 -23.14 -14.85 -19.95
N GLY A 93 -21.87 -15.25 -19.80
CA GLY A 93 -21.32 -16.42 -20.51
C GLY A 93 -21.83 -17.77 -19.99
N LEU A 94 -22.44 -17.81 -18.80
CA LEU A 94 -23.12 -19.00 -18.31
C LEU A 94 -24.52 -19.17 -18.92
N THR A 95 -25.16 -18.08 -19.35
CA THR A 95 -26.53 -18.10 -19.88
C THR A 95 -26.59 -17.99 -21.40
N THR A 96 -25.56 -17.43 -22.03
CA THR A 96 -25.54 -17.14 -23.48
C THR A 96 -24.26 -17.66 -24.14
N ASP A 97 -24.39 -18.13 -25.37
CA ASP A 97 -23.30 -18.60 -26.22
C ASP A 97 -22.52 -17.44 -26.85
N ILE A 98 -21.25 -17.69 -27.18
CA ILE A 98 -20.32 -16.66 -27.68
C ILE A 98 -20.80 -16.04 -29.01
N ASN A 99 -21.49 -16.81 -29.85
CA ASN A 99 -21.95 -16.35 -31.16
C ASN A 99 -23.05 -15.29 -31.02
N SER A 100 -24.01 -15.51 -30.12
CA SER A 100 -25.05 -14.52 -29.82
C SER A 100 -24.48 -13.18 -29.34
N VAL A 101 -23.40 -13.20 -28.55
CA VAL A 101 -22.73 -11.99 -28.06
C VAL A 101 -22.01 -11.24 -29.19
N VAL A 102 -21.33 -11.95 -30.08
CA VAL A 102 -20.65 -11.33 -31.23
C VAL A 102 -21.67 -10.72 -32.19
N SER A 103 -22.77 -11.42 -32.47
CA SER A 103 -23.85 -10.90 -33.31
C SER A 103 -24.51 -9.66 -32.72
N PHE A 104 -24.68 -9.58 -31.40
CA PHE A 104 -25.18 -8.38 -30.73
C PHE A 104 -24.19 -7.20 -30.82
N VAL A 105 -22.88 -7.46 -30.67
CA VAL A 105 -21.84 -6.45 -30.79
C VAL A 105 -21.72 -5.92 -32.23
N ASP A 106 -21.85 -6.80 -33.23
CA ASP A 106 -21.85 -6.41 -34.64
C ASP A 106 -23.15 -5.69 -35.04
N ALA A 107 -24.30 -6.09 -34.48
CA ALA A 107 -25.59 -5.41 -34.69
C ALA A 107 -25.59 -3.98 -34.14
N LEU A 108 -24.81 -3.70 -33.10
CA LEU A 108 -24.60 -2.34 -32.56
C LEU A 108 -23.67 -1.47 -33.45
N ASN A 109 -23.09 -2.04 -34.51
CA ASN A 109 -22.27 -1.35 -35.52
C ASN A 109 -21.23 -0.39 -34.92
N LEU A 110 -20.49 -0.86 -33.92
CA LEU A 110 -19.46 -0.06 -33.25
C LEU A 110 -18.30 0.23 -34.21
N SER A 111 -18.05 1.52 -34.47
CA SER A 111 -16.99 1.96 -35.37
C SER A 111 -15.59 1.46 -34.98
N ALA A 112 -14.76 1.12 -35.97
CA ALA A 112 -13.39 0.64 -35.80
C ALA A 112 -12.50 1.39 -34.78
N PRO A 113 -12.54 2.73 -34.65
CA PRO A 113 -11.75 3.44 -33.63
C PRO A 113 -12.17 3.11 -32.19
N ILE A 114 -13.45 2.82 -31.94
CA ILE A 114 -13.94 2.48 -30.59
C ILE A 114 -13.47 1.08 -30.18
N LEU A 115 -13.43 0.14 -31.12
CA LEU A 115 -12.93 -1.23 -30.90
C LEU A 115 -11.43 -1.23 -30.66
N LEU A 116 -10.69 -0.42 -31.42
CA LEU A 116 -9.25 -0.25 -31.24
C LEU A 116 -8.96 0.35 -29.86
N ALA A 117 -9.66 1.42 -29.48
CA ALA A 117 -9.52 2.05 -28.17
C ALA A 117 -9.86 1.08 -27.02
N GLY A 118 -10.97 0.34 -27.12
CA GLY A 118 -11.34 -0.69 -26.15
C GLY A 118 -10.26 -1.77 -25.99
N LYS A 119 -9.69 -2.24 -27.11
CA LYS A 119 -8.61 -3.24 -27.10
C LYS A 119 -7.30 -2.70 -26.51
N PHE A 120 -6.99 -1.42 -26.75
CA PHE A 120 -5.84 -0.75 -26.13
C PHE A 120 -6.01 -0.58 -24.61
N ILE A 121 -7.18 -0.17 -24.13
CA ILE A 121 -7.46 0.01 -22.71
C ILE A 121 -7.31 -1.33 -21.95
N LEU A 122 -7.86 -2.42 -22.50
CA LEU A 122 -7.68 -3.77 -21.96
C LEU A 122 -6.23 -4.26 -22.09
N GLY A 123 -5.55 -3.94 -23.19
CA GLY A 123 -4.15 -4.27 -23.44
C GLY A 123 -3.17 -3.61 -22.45
N ILE A 124 -3.42 -2.36 -22.06
CA ILE A 124 -2.61 -1.61 -21.09
C ILE A 124 -2.66 -2.28 -19.71
N GLN A 125 -3.84 -2.74 -19.27
CA GLN A 125 -3.99 -3.46 -17.99
C GLN A 125 -3.27 -4.81 -17.99
N LYS A 126 -3.37 -5.58 -19.08
CA LYS A 126 -2.65 -6.86 -19.21
C LYS A 126 -1.12 -6.68 -19.26
N LYS A 127 -0.60 -5.63 -19.94
CA LYS A 127 0.84 -5.34 -19.98
C LYS A 127 1.40 -4.99 -18.60
N LYS A 128 0.67 -4.22 -17.78
CA LYS A 128 1.09 -3.89 -16.40
C LYS A 128 1.20 -5.15 -15.52
N LYS A 129 0.23 -6.08 -15.61
CA LYS A 129 0.25 -7.35 -14.86
C LYS A 129 1.42 -8.26 -15.27
N LYS A 130 1.68 -8.40 -16.58
CA LYS A 130 2.79 -9.22 -17.10
C LYS A 130 4.17 -8.68 -16.68
N LYS A 131 4.37 -7.36 -16.68
CA LYS A 131 5.62 -6.72 -16.22
C LYS A 131 5.86 -6.93 -14.72
N LYS A 132 4.81 -6.83 -13.89
CA LYS A 132 4.91 -7.05 -12.43
C LYS A 132 5.25 -8.51 -12.07
N ILE A 133 4.65 -9.48 -12.75
CA ILE A 133 4.96 -10.92 -12.56
C ILE A 133 6.40 -11.21 -13.01
N ARG A 134 6.84 -10.67 -14.16
CA ARG A 134 8.20 -10.86 -14.66
C ARG A 134 9.27 -10.29 -13.72
N ILE A 135 9.06 -9.09 -13.18
CA ILE A 135 9.96 -8.46 -12.19
C ILE A 135 10.01 -9.27 -10.89
N LYS A 136 8.87 -9.82 -10.43
CA LYS A 136 8.84 -10.65 -9.21
C LYS A 136 9.54 -12.00 -9.43
N LYS A 137 9.45 -12.60 -10.62
CA LYS A 137 10.20 -13.81 -10.99
C LYS A 137 11.72 -13.58 -11.02
N MET A 138 12.18 -12.44 -11.56
CA MET A 138 13.60 -12.06 -11.56
C MET A 138 14.15 -11.89 -10.13
N ARG A 139 13.37 -11.27 -9.23
CA ARG A 139 13.78 -11.04 -7.83
C ARG A 139 13.83 -12.32 -7.01
N ASN A 140 12.92 -13.27 -7.25
CA ASN A 140 12.88 -14.55 -6.55
C ASN A 140 13.99 -15.52 -7.00
N SER A 141 14.49 -15.38 -8.23
CA SER A 141 15.61 -16.19 -8.74
C SER A 141 16.96 -15.76 -8.16
N GLN A 142 17.12 -14.49 -7.77
CA GLN A 142 18.34 -13.95 -7.17
C GLN A 142 18.50 -14.33 -5.68
N VAL A 143 17.39 -14.60 -4.97
CA VAL A 143 17.41 -14.99 -3.55
C VAL A 143 17.75 -16.48 -3.36
N GLY A 144 17.60 -17.31 -4.41
CA GLY A 144 17.88 -18.76 -4.35
C GLY A 144 19.33 -19.18 -4.57
N MET A 145 20.25 -18.26 -4.88
CA MET A 145 21.67 -18.57 -5.17
C MET A 145 22.66 -18.07 -4.09
N GLY A 146 22.16 -17.53 -2.97
CA GLY A 146 22.98 -16.87 -1.93
C GLY A 146 23.22 -17.66 -0.64
N CYS A 147 22.86 -18.94 -0.58
CA CYS A 147 23.18 -19.81 0.55
C CYS A 147 23.79 -21.11 0.04
N SER A 148 25.12 -21.11 -0.11
CA SER A 148 25.99 -22.29 -0.09
C SER A 148 27.36 -21.82 0.38
#